data_AF-A0A381NXW2-F1
#
_entry.id   AF-A0A381NXW2-F1
#
_cell.length_a   1.000
_cell.length_b   1.000
_cell.length_c   1.000
_cell.angle_alpha   90.00
_cell.angle_beta   90.00
_cell.angle_gamma   90.00
#
_symmetry.space_group_name_H-M   'P 1'
#
loop_
_entity.id
_entity.type
_entity.pdbx_description
1 polymer ?
#
loop_
_entity_poly.entity_id
_entity_poly.type
_entity_poly.pdbx_seq_one_letter_code
_entity_poly.pdbx_strand_id
1 'polypeptide(L)'
;MLSATAVAGPQWRNVYRLSEHQLERLEEAESRMEMLDIDNAESILLELLEEDSDCVPVLNNLGHMHGRYLSEWRKAVEFYERVLQIEPDNAWARDERRRYQRYLTRD
;
A
#
# COMPACT_ATOMS: atom_id res chain seq x y z
N MET A 1 18.11 -8.63 32.85
CA MET A 1 17.78 -7.25 32.44
C MET A 1 18.93 -6.71 31.61
N LEU A 2 18.82 -6.73 30.28
CA LEU A 2 19.58 -5.87 29.37
C LEU A 2 18.65 -5.56 28.18
N SER A 3 18.55 -4.26 27.90
CA SER A 3 17.58 -3.62 27.01
C SER A 3 17.64 -4.12 25.57
N ALA A 4 16.47 -4.34 24.99
CA ALA A 4 16.29 -4.30 23.55
C ALA A 4 16.52 -2.85 23.08
N THR A 5 17.53 -2.67 22.23
CA THR A 5 17.82 -1.39 21.58
C THR A 5 16.71 -1.13 20.58
N ALA A 6 15.75 -0.29 20.96
CA ALA A 6 14.80 0.27 20.01
C ALA A 6 15.60 1.08 18.97
N VAL A 7 15.60 0.61 17.73
CA VAL A 7 16.12 1.39 16.60
C VAL A 7 15.12 2.52 16.37
N ALA A 8 15.42 3.69 16.92
CA ALA A 8 14.68 4.92 16.69
C ALA A 8 14.98 5.44 15.28
N GLY A 9 14.35 4.82 14.27
CA GLY A 9 14.12 5.46 12.97
C GLY A 9 13.10 6.60 13.13
N PRO A 10 12.90 7.45 12.10
CA PRO A 10 11.84 8.45 12.13
C PRO A 10 10.53 7.76 12.48
N GLN A 11 9.91 8.16 13.59
CA GLN A 11 8.57 7.70 13.95
C GLN A 11 7.63 8.31 12.92
N TRP A 12 7.46 7.62 11.79
CA TRP A 12 6.39 7.90 10.86
C TRP A 12 5.11 7.91 11.68
N ARG A 13 4.34 8.99 11.55
CA ARG A 13 3.14 9.15 12.33
C ARG A 13 2.17 8.10 11.81
N ASN A 14 1.95 7.03 12.58
CA ASN A 14 0.92 6.04 12.32
C ASN A 14 -0.48 6.67 12.49
N VAL A 15 -0.84 7.54 11.54
CA VAL A 15 -2.11 8.29 11.54
C VAL A 15 -3.31 7.36 11.38
N TYR A 16 -3.07 6.17 10.82
CA TYR A 16 -4.05 5.10 10.60
C TYR A 16 -4.22 4.15 11.79
N ARG A 17 -3.44 4.33 12.88
CA ARG A 17 -3.52 3.52 14.11
C ARG A 17 -3.36 2.02 13.88
N LEU A 18 -2.53 1.63 12.91
CA LEU A 18 -2.12 0.24 12.69
C LEU A 18 -1.50 -0.35 13.96
N SER A 19 -1.76 -1.62 14.23
CA SER A 19 -1.03 -2.36 15.28
C SER A 19 0.45 -2.52 14.93
N GLU A 20 1.30 -2.83 15.91
CA GLU A 20 2.72 -3.13 15.67
C GLU A 20 2.89 -4.24 14.61
N HIS A 21 2.09 -5.32 14.73
CA HIS A 21 2.05 -6.40 13.75
C HIS A 21 1.69 -5.92 12.34
N GLN A 22 0.66 -5.07 12.19
CA GLN A 22 0.27 -4.54 10.89
C GLN A 22 1.34 -3.62 10.29
N LEU A 23 2.03 -2.83 11.11
CA LEU A 23 3.14 -1.99 10.66
C LEU A 23 4.30 -2.86 10.16
N GLU A 24 4.74 -3.84 10.95
CA GLU A 24 5.84 -4.74 10.59
C GLU A 24 5.55 -5.48 9.29
N ARG A 25 4.33 -6.01 9.13
CA ARG A 25 3.91 -6.70 7.90
C ARG A 25 3.84 -5.76 6.70
N LEU A 26 3.36 -4.53 6.88
CA LEU A 26 3.30 -3.56 5.79
C LEU A 26 4.72 -3.15 5.34
N GLU A 27 5.64 -2.92 6.28
CA GLU A 27 7.05 -2.67 6.00
C GLU A 27 7.70 -3.86 5.29
N GLU A 28 7.38 -5.10 5.69
CA GLU A 28 7.84 -6.31 5.01
C GLU A 28 7.34 -6.38 3.56
N ALA A 29 6.05 -6.09 3.33
CA ALA A 29 5.50 -6.07 1.97
C ALA A 29 6.18 -5.02 1.09
N GLU A 30 6.40 -3.81 1.60
CA GLU A 30 7.11 -2.74 0.89
C GLU A 30 8.55 -3.16 0.54
N SER A 31 9.28 -3.73 1.50
CA SER A 31 10.62 -4.26 1.28
C SER A 31 10.64 -5.36 0.20
N ARG A 32 9.64 -6.25 0.17
CA ARG A 32 9.53 -7.30 -0.86
C ARG A 32 9.23 -6.71 -2.24
N MET A 33 8.39 -5.68 -2.33
CA MET A 33 8.17 -4.95 -3.57
C MET A 33 9.46 -4.32 -4.11
N GLU A 34 10.29 -3.74 -3.24
CA GLU A 34 11.60 -3.19 -3.62
C GLU A 34 12.58 -4.27 -4.12
N MET A 35 12.50 -5.47 -3.55
CA MET A 35 13.29 -6.64 -3.97
C MET A 35 12.72 -7.35 -5.20
N LEU A 36 11.62 -6.86 -5.78
CA LEU A 36 10.87 -7.50 -6.87
C LEU A 36 10.30 -8.88 -6.52
N ASP A 37 10.16 -9.17 -5.23
CA ASP A 37 9.47 -10.35 -4.72
C ASP A 37 7.96 -10.07 -4.64
N ILE A 38 7.35 -9.87 -5.81
CA ILE A 38 5.99 -9.35 -5.93
C ILE A 38 4.95 -10.32 -5.41
N ASP A 39 5.13 -11.63 -5.64
CA ASP A 39 4.18 -12.65 -5.20
C ASP A 39 4.03 -12.68 -3.67
N ASN A 40 5.15 -12.61 -2.93
CA ASN A 40 5.10 -12.57 -1.47
C ASN A 40 4.59 -11.23 -0.94
N ALA A 41 4.93 -10.11 -1.59
CA ALA A 41 4.37 -8.81 -1.24
C ALA A 41 2.84 -8.79 -1.39
N GLU A 42 2.32 -9.32 -2.51
CA GLU A 42 0.88 -9.42 -2.77
C GLU A 42 0.19 -10.28 -1.71
N SER A 43 0.76 -11.44 -1.35
CA SER A 43 0.21 -12.31 -0.30
C SER A 43 0.07 -11.56 1.04
N ILE A 44 1.12 -10.84 1.46
CA ILE A 44 1.11 -10.11 2.72
C ILE A 44 0.05 -8.99 2.70
N LEU A 45 -0.02 -8.23 1.61
CA LEU A 45 -0.96 -7.13 1.46
C LEU A 45 -2.40 -7.60 1.40
N LEU A 46 -2.68 -8.73 0.74
CA LEU A 46 -4.03 -9.30 0.69
C LEU A 46 -4.47 -9.81 2.07
N GLU A 47 -3.59 -10.48 2.81
CA GLU A 47 -3.87 -10.89 4.19
C GLU A 47 -4.14 -9.68 5.11
N LEU A 48 -3.35 -8.60 5.00
CA LEU A 48 -3.61 -7.37 5.75
C LEU A 48 -4.95 -6.72 5.36
N LEU A 49 -5.34 -6.82 4.08
CA LEU A 49 -6.63 -6.34 3.60
C LEU A 49 -7.80 -7.19 4.09
N GLU A 50 -7.60 -8.49 4.33
CA GLU A 50 -8.60 -9.35 4.96
C GLU A 50 -8.83 -8.99 6.43
N GLU A 51 -7.78 -8.58 7.15
CA GLU A 51 -7.87 -8.09 8.53
C GLU A 51 -8.63 -6.76 8.62
N ASP A 52 -8.39 -5.84 7.68
CA ASP A 52 -9.08 -4.56 7.56
C ASP A 52 -9.25 -4.15 6.09
N SER A 53 -10.47 -4.35 5.57
CA SER A 53 -10.77 -4.10 4.16
C SER A 53 -10.72 -2.63 3.75
N ASP A 54 -10.73 -1.71 4.71
CA ASP A 54 -10.68 -0.26 4.47
C ASP A 54 -9.33 0.35 4.90
N CYS A 55 -8.31 -0.49 5.12
CA CYS A 55 -6.97 -0.05 5.48
C CYS A 55 -6.30 0.73 4.32
N VAL A 56 -6.35 2.06 4.40
CA VAL A 56 -5.85 2.97 3.37
C VAL A 56 -4.37 2.75 3.00
N PRO A 57 -3.43 2.53 3.94
CA PRO A 57 -2.04 2.19 3.60
C PRO A 57 -1.93 0.91 2.75
N VAL A 58 -2.66 -0.14 3.09
CA VAL A 58 -2.64 -1.42 2.36
C VAL A 58 -3.23 -1.24 0.97
N LEU A 59 -4.36 -0.56 0.85
CA LEU A 59 -4.98 -0.24 -0.44
C LEU A 59 -4.05 0.59 -1.35
N ASN A 60 -3.36 1.57 -0.79
CA ASN A 60 -2.38 2.37 -1.54
C ASN A 60 -1.20 1.52 -2.02
N ASN A 61 -0.70 0.60 -1.19
CA ASN A 61 0.38 -0.30 -1.55
C ASN A 61 -0.04 -1.32 -2.62
N LEU A 62 -1.23 -1.90 -2.54
CA LEU A 62 -1.81 -2.73 -3.60
C LEU A 62 -1.94 -1.96 -4.91
N GLY A 63 -2.49 -0.74 -4.86
CA GLY A 63 -2.57 0.14 -6.04
C GLY A 63 -1.21 0.42 -6.66
N HIS A 64 -0.20 0.68 -5.81
CA HIS A 64 1.18 0.91 -6.27
C HIS A 64 1.78 -0.32 -6.92
N MET A 65 1.60 -1.49 -6.29
CA MET A 65 2.09 -2.78 -6.76
C MET A 65 1.52 -3.15 -8.14
N HIS A 66 0.18 -3.17 -8.25
CA HIS A 66 -0.51 -3.52 -9.49
C HIS A 66 -0.15 -2.55 -10.62
N GLY A 67 -0.05 -1.26 -10.33
CA GLY A 67 0.35 -0.28 -11.32
C GLY A 67 1.81 -0.45 -11.71
N ARG A 68 2.72 -0.15 -10.79
CA ARG A 68 4.15 0.01 -11.10
C ARG A 68 4.85 -1.28 -11.49
N TYR A 69 4.50 -2.40 -10.85
CA TYR A 69 5.27 -3.64 -10.99
C TYR A 69 4.57 -4.65 -11.91
N LEU A 70 3.25 -4.74 -11.86
CA LEU A 70 2.48 -5.70 -12.66
C LEU A 70 1.90 -5.13 -13.95
N SER A 71 1.91 -3.79 -14.13
CA SER A 71 1.26 -3.12 -15.26
C SER A 71 -0.25 -3.42 -15.37
N GLU A 72 -0.89 -3.81 -14.27
CA GLU A 72 -2.31 -4.08 -14.16
C GLU A 72 -3.07 -2.77 -13.87
N TRP A 73 -3.04 -1.85 -14.83
CA TRP A 73 -3.52 -0.47 -14.66
C TRP A 73 -4.98 -0.38 -14.17
N ARG A 74 -5.84 -1.30 -14.62
CA ARG A 74 -7.24 -1.34 -14.21
C ARG A 74 -7.38 -1.62 -12.72
N LYS A 75 -6.71 -2.67 -12.21
CA LYS A 75 -6.70 -3.00 -10.78
C LYS A 75 -6.10 -1.87 -9.96
N ALA A 76 -5.00 -1.27 -10.42
CA ALA A 76 -4.40 -0.12 -9.74
C ALA A 76 -5.41 1.03 -9.58
N VAL A 77 -6.16 1.37 -10.63
CA VAL A 77 -7.23 2.38 -10.58
C VAL A 77 -8.32 1.99 -9.58
N GLU A 78 -8.78 0.74 -9.58
CA GLU A 78 -9.80 0.25 -8.63
C GLU A 78 -9.36 0.41 -7.17
N PHE A 79 -8.10 0.08 -6.84
CA PHE A 79 -7.57 0.28 -5.49
C PHE A 79 -7.51 1.75 -5.09
N TYR A 80 -7.01 2.64 -5.96
CA TYR A 80 -7.00 4.07 -5.66
C TYR A 80 -8.40 4.69 -5.60
N GLU A 81 -9.38 4.16 -6.33
CA GLU A 81 -10.77 4.56 -6.20
C GLU A 81 -11.33 4.20 -4.82
N ARG A 82 -11.02 3.02 -4.29
CA ARG A 82 -11.38 2.65 -2.90
C ARG A 82 -10.73 3.58 -1.88
N VAL A 83 -9.44 3.91 -2.04
CA VAL A 83 -8.78 4.91 -1.17
C VAL A 83 -9.53 6.25 -1.21
N LEU A 84 -9.93 6.72 -2.38
CA LEU A 84 -10.63 8.00 -2.53
C LEU A 84 -12.10 7.96 -2.05
N GLN A 85 -12.71 6.78 -1.90
CA GLN A 85 -14.01 6.63 -1.25
C GLN A 85 -13.89 6.84 0.26
N ILE A 86 -12.80 6.36 0.87
CA ILE A 86 -12.52 6.48 2.30
C ILE A 86 -11.94 7.86 2.64
N GLU A 87 -10.99 8.33 1.84
CA GLU A 87 -10.31 9.61 1.98
C GLU A 87 -10.39 10.42 0.67
N PRO A 88 -11.49 11.15 0.44
CA PRO A 88 -11.69 11.94 -0.77
C PRO A 88 -10.58 12.97 -1.02
N ASP A 89 -9.89 13.41 0.04
CA ASP A 89 -8.82 14.41 0.01
C ASP A 89 -7.41 13.82 -0.17
N ASN A 90 -7.28 12.49 -0.27
CA ASN A 90 -5.99 11.82 -0.47
C ASN A 90 -5.36 12.21 -1.82
N ALA A 91 -4.45 13.19 -1.78
CA ALA A 91 -3.85 13.76 -2.99
C ALA A 91 -3.01 12.72 -3.75
N TRP A 92 -2.30 11.86 -3.03
CA TRP A 92 -1.48 10.80 -3.60
C TRP A 92 -2.31 9.81 -4.42
N ALA A 93 -3.36 9.24 -3.82
CA ALA A 93 -4.25 8.30 -4.52
C ALA A 93 -4.90 8.95 -5.74
N ARG A 94 -5.27 10.23 -5.64
CA ARG A 94 -5.82 10.99 -6.77
C ARG A 94 -4.84 11.12 -7.94
N ASP A 95 -3.57 11.39 -7.65
CA ASP A 95 -2.52 11.53 -8.65
C ASP A 95 -2.16 10.21 -9.31
N GLU A 96 -1.98 9.15 -8.52
CA GLU A 96 -1.67 7.81 -9.05
C GLU A 96 -2.85 7.22 -9.84
N ARG A 97 -4.11 7.39 -9.37
CA ARG A 97 -5.29 7.02 -10.16
C ARG A 97 -5.29 7.73 -11.52
N ARG A 98 -5.07 9.05 -11.54
CA ARG A 98 -5.00 9.82 -12.79
C ARG A 98 -3.85 9.36 -13.70
N ARG A 99 -2.72 8.98 -13.12
CA ARG A 99 -1.59 8.40 -13.88
C ARG A 99 -2.03 7.13 -14.59
N TYR A 100 -2.62 6.18 -13.87
CA TYR A 100 -2.97 4.88 -14.45
C TYR A 100 -4.18 4.93 -15.40
N GLN A 101 -5.13 5.83 -15.16
CA GLN A 101 -6.22 6.11 -16.09
C GLN A 101 -5.72 6.50 -17.49
N ARG A 102 -4.61 7.24 -17.61
CA ARG A 102 -4.05 7.61 -18.93
C ARG A 102 -3.54 6.42 -19.74
N TYR A 103 -3.14 5.32 -19.10
CA TYR A 103 -2.75 4.09 -19.81
C TYR A 103 -3.96 3.30 -20.30
N LEU A 104 -5.13 3.49 -19.68
CA LEU A 104 -6.37 2.82 -20.10
C LEU A 104 -7.10 3.56 -21.23
N THR A 105 -6.85 4.86 -21.39
CA THR A 105 -7.50 5.70 -22.41
C THR A 105 -6.64 5.93 -23.66
N ARG A 106 -5.43 5.35 -23.69
CA ARG A 106 -4.57 5.36 -24.89
C ARG A 106 -4.84 4.07 -25.65
N ASP A 107 -5.59 4.19 -26.73
CA ASP A 107 -5.65 3.18 -27.80
C ASP A 107 -4.30 3.07 -28.53
#